data_AF-A0A8F7N484-F1
#
_entry.id   AF-A0A8F7N484-F1
#
_cell.length_a   1.000
_cell.length_b   1.000
_cell.length_c   1.000
_cell.angle_alpha   90.00
_cell.angle_beta   90.00
_cell.angle_gamma   90.00
#
_symmetry.space_group_name_H-M   'P 1'
#
loop_
_entity.id
_entity.type
_entity.pdbx_description
1 polymer ?
#
loop_
_entity_poly.entity_id
_entity_poly.type
_entity_poly.pdbx_seq_one_letter_code
_entity_poly.pdbx_strand_id
1 'polypeptide(L)'
;MTALNLFTSLLKLGLTIVTGMDGKTYTEESVSNNVHDLMMSLFLFSRANEESLTKQKRAFDTTLKLIERHKSGQPTNIKSAGSAPFWIDAIGPNTEAVKPHPIHFKAAKEAVRLLLSGWGNYRVTNYLNENSDIYPPPPGKKTQNEKKEVRWTVPNIKKMRLNRALMGEKVLTLNNVTHHLENYFPPVCTPAEFARLQDVASNNKMPQGDQKKVITLLSGMGILRCAHCGGSMTSFSKQGKIQCATSKCRIR
;
A
#
# COMPACT_ATOMS: atom_id res chain seq x y z
N MET A 1 9.38 31.14 -17.28
CA MET A 1 9.93 30.94 -18.64
C MET A 1 9.67 29.54 -19.18
N THR A 2 9.91 28.47 -18.42
CA THR A 2 9.77 27.08 -18.91
C THR A 2 8.36 26.70 -19.39
N ALA A 3 7.30 27.15 -18.71
CA ALA A 3 5.93 26.80 -19.06
C ALA A 3 5.43 27.45 -20.37
N LEU A 4 5.81 28.70 -20.64
CA LEU A 4 5.45 29.40 -21.88
C LEU A 4 6.11 28.75 -23.11
N ASN A 5 7.38 28.36 -22.97
CA ASN A 5 8.13 27.68 -24.02
C ASN A 5 7.53 26.31 -24.36
N LEU A 6 7.09 25.56 -23.33
CA LEU A 6 6.39 24.30 -23.53
C LEU A 6 5.06 24.52 -24.27
N PHE A 7 4.26 25.49 -23.83
CA PHE A 7 2.94 25.78 -24.39
C PHE A 7 3.02 26.19 -25.86
N THR A 8 3.95 27.09 -26.19
CA THR A 8 4.20 27.52 -27.58
C THR A 8 4.77 26.40 -28.45
N SER A 9 5.62 25.53 -27.90
CA SER A 9 6.14 24.37 -28.64
C SER A 9 5.05 23.36 -28.98
N LEU A 10 4.09 23.14 -28.07
CA LEU A 10 2.94 22.26 -28.31
C LEU A 10 2.04 22.83 -29.42
N LEU A 11 1.77 24.14 -29.39
CA LEU A 11 0.95 24.79 -30.42
C LEU A 11 1.61 24.74 -31.80
N LYS A 12 2.93 24.94 -31.90
CA LYS A 12 3.71 24.82 -33.15
C LYS A 12 3.72 23.42 -33.74
N LEU A 13 3.39 22.39 -32.95
CA LEU A 13 3.21 21.02 -33.43
C LEU A 13 1.80 20.79 -33.99
N GLY A 14 0.96 21.83 -34.09
CA GLY A 14 -0.42 21.75 -34.55
C GLY A 14 -1.39 21.21 -33.49
N LEU A 15 -0.99 21.16 -32.22
CA LEU A 15 -1.85 20.68 -31.14
C LEU A 15 -2.80 21.79 -30.67
N THR A 16 -4.08 21.43 -30.51
CA THR A 16 -5.09 22.29 -29.89
C THR A 16 -5.10 22.08 -28.38
N ILE A 17 -4.90 23.15 -27.60
CA ILE A 17 -4.91 23.10 -26.14
C ILE A 17 -6.23 23.68 -25.62
N VAL A 18 -6.99 22.86 -24.90
CA VAL A 18 -8.26 23.27 -24.28
C VAL A 18 -8.09 23.35 -22.77
N THR A 19 -8.45 24.49 -22.19
CA THR A 19 -8.25 24.76 -20.76
C THR A 19 -9.60 24.76 -20.05
N GLY A 20 -9.79 23.79 -19.14
CA GLY A 20 -11.09 23.59 -18.48
C GLY A 20 -11.45 24.64 -17.43
N MET A 21 -10.47 25.41 -16.94
CA MET A 21 -10.66 26.40 -15.87
C MET A 21 -11.23 27.73 -16.36
N ASP A 22 -11.01 28.07 -17.63
CA ASP A 22 -11.49 29.28 -18.32
C ASP A 22 -12.22 28.97 -19.64
N GLY A 23 -12.32 27.70 -20.03
CA GLY A 23 -13.07 27.24 -21.22
C GLY A 23 -12.45 27.66 -22.54
N LYS A 24 -11.17 28.06 -22.55
CA LYS A 24 -10.50 28.60 -23.76
C LYS A 24 -9.89 27.49 -24.60
N THR A 25 -9.85 27.74 -25.90
CA THR A 25 -9.26 26.85 -26.91
C THR A 25 -8.15 27.59 -27.65
N TYR A 26 -6.93 27.08 -27.50
CA TYR A 26 -5.73 27.63 -28.10
C TYR A 26 -5.31 26.78 -29.30
N THR A 27 -5.23 27.42 -30.46
CA THR A 27 -4.66 26.90 -31.70
C THR A 27 -3.50 27.80 -32.12
N GLU A 28 -2.67 27.35 -33.05
CA GLU A 28 -1.54 28.17 -33.56
C GLU A 28 -2.02 29.53 -34.11
N GLU A 29 -3.14 29.52 -34.84
CA GLU A 29 -3.77 30.71 -35.42
C GLU A 29 -4.50 31.59 -34.38
N SER A 30 -5.07 31.01 -33.32
CA SER A 30 -5.76 31.80 -32.30
C SER A 30 -4.79 32.52 -31.37
N VAL A 31 -3.60 31.94 -31.15
CA VAL A 31 -2.57 32.51 -30.26
C VAL A 31 -1.81 33.66 -30.92
N SER A 32 -1.61 33.66 -32.23
CA SER A 32 -1.01 34.81 -32.93
C SER A 32 -1.90 36.06 -32.87
N ASN A 33 -3.23 35.86 -32.85
CA ASN A 33 -4.21 36.93 -32.78
C ASN A 33 -4.54 37.37 -31.34
N ASN A 34 -4.51 36.48 -30.35
CA ASN A 34 -4.92 36.74 -28.96
C ASN A 34 -3.85 36.37 -27.92
N VAL A 35 -2.65 36.96 -28.05
CA VAL A 35 -1.53 36.76 -27.10
C VAL A 35 -1.90 37.12 -25.66
N HIS A 36 -2.79 38.10 -25.46
CA HIS A 36 -3.26 38.50 -24.13
C HIS A 36 -3.99 37.36 -23.40
N ASP A 37 -4.80 36.57 -24.12
CA ASP A 37 -5.54 35.46 -23.55
C ASP A 37 -4.62 34.35 -23.07
N LEU A 38 -3.61 34.02 -23.87
CA LEU A 38 -2.57 33.07 -23.49
C LEU A 38 -1.82 33.53 -22.24
N MET A 39 -1.45 34.81 -22.18
CA MET A 39 -0.75 35.38 -21.02
C MET A 39 -1.62 35.28 -19.76
N MET A 40 -2.92 35.57 -19.87
CA MET A 40 -3.87 35.46 -18.77
C MET A 40 -4.04 34.03 -18.26
N SER A 41 -4.18 33.03 -19.15
CA SER A 41 -4.24 31.63 -18.72
C SER A 41 -2.93 31.18 -18.07
N LEU A 42 -1.78 31.66 -18.56
CA LEU A 42 -0.49 31.36 -17.93
C LEU A 42 -0.39 31.94 -16.51
N PHE A 43 -0.89 33.16 -16.28
CA PHE A 43 -0.98 33.72 -14.93
C PHE A 43 -1.90 32.90 -14.02
N LEU A 44 -3.04 32.43 -14.53
CA LEU A 44 -3.95 31.55 -13.79
C LEU A 44 -3.28 30.22 -13.42
N PHE A 45 -2.53 29.61 -14.34
CA PHE A 45 -1.76 28.39 -14.05
C PHE A 45 -0.67 28.65 -13.00
N SER A 46 0.02 29.79 -13.09
CA SER A 46 1.02 30.19 -12.09
C SER A 46 0.41 30.34 -10.71
N ARG A 47 -0.75 31.00 -10.61
CA ARG A 47 -1.48 31.16 -9.35
C ARG A 47 -1.98 29.81 -8.79
N ALA A 48 -2.54 28.96 -9.64
CA ALA A 48 -2.99 27.63 -9.24
C ALA A 48 -1.82 26.77 -8.74
N ASN A 49 -0.65 26.89 -9.37
CA ASN A 49 0.58 26.24 -8.93
C ASN A 49 1.08 26.80 -7.60
N GLU A 50 1.15 28.13 -7.43
CA GLU A 50 1.55 28.76 -6.18
C GLU A 50 0.62 28.40 -5.01
N GLU A 51 -0.69 28.36 -5.24
CA GLU A 51 -1.65 27.95 -4.23
C GLU A 51 -1.46 26.48 -3.84
N SER A 52 -1.21 25.60 -4.83
CA SER A 52 -0.92 24.19 -4.61
C SER A 52 0.38 24.00 -3.82
N LEU A 53 1.46 24.71 -4.19
CA LEU A 53 2.73 24.71 -3.48
C LEU A 53 2.57 25.24 -2.05
N THR A 54 1.76 26.27 -1.86
CA THR A 54 1.49 26.84 -0.53
C THR A 54 0.72 25.86 0.36
N LYS A 55 -0.29 25.18 -0.20
CA LYS A 55 -1.04 24.12 0.52
C LYS A 55 -0.11 22.97 0.90
N GLN A 56 0.77 22.55 0.00
CA GLN A 56 1.78 21.52 0.27
C GLN A 56 2.72 21.95 1.40
N LYS A 57 3.27 23.16 1.35
CA LYS A 57 4.12 23.72 2.42
C LYS A 57 3.40 23.73 3.77
N ARG A 58 2.17 24.24 3.83
CA ARG A 58 1.38 24.25 5.08
C ARG A 58 1.12 22.85 5.64
N ALA A 59 0.79 21.89 4.79
CA ALA A 59 0.58 20.49 5.20
C ALA A 59 1.88 19.86 5.73
N PHE A 60 3.01 20.16 5.08
CA PHE A 60 4.33 19.73 5.50
C PHE A 60 4.72 20.32 6.86
N ASP A 61 4.62 21.64 7.02
CA ASP A 61 4.96 22.33 8.27
C ASP A 61 4.10 21.84 9.44
N THR A 62 2.82 21.57 9.19
CA THR A 62 1.93 20.98 10.19
C THR A 62 2.40 19.58 10.59
N THR A 63 2.84 18.77 9.63
CA THR A 63 3.34 17.42 9.89
C THR A 63 4.67 17.45 10.66
N LEU A 64 5.58 18.36 10.31
CA LEU A 64 6.84 18.54 11.03
C LEU A 64 6.60 18.92 12.50
N LYS A 65 5.69 19.88 12.76
CA LYS A 65 5.32 20.25 14.13
C LYS A 65 4.80 19.07 14.94
N LEU A 66 4.02 18.18 14.32
CA LEU A 66 3.53 16.97 14.98
C LEU A 66 4.65 15.94 15.23
N ILE A 67 5.63 15.84 14.32
CA ILE A 67 6.82 15.00 14.52
C ILE A 67 7.65 15.50 15.71
N GLU A 68 7.90 16.81 15.77
CA GLU A 68 8.61 17.45 16.88
C GLU A 68 7.87 17.27 18.20
N ARG A 69 6.53 17.41 18.19
CA ARG A 69 5.67 17.14 19.34
C ARG A 69 5.82 15.69 19.83
N HIS A 70 5.79 14.70 18.93
CA HIS A 70 6.03 13.30 19.31
C HIS A 70 7.42 13.09 19.91
N LYS A 71 8.46 13.69 19.30
CA LYS A 71 9.84 13.63 19.81
C LYS A 71 9.99 14.26 21.20
N SER A 72 9.17 15.26 21.52
CA SER A 72 9.10 15.86 22.87
C SER A 72 8.36 14.99 23.90
N GLY A 73 7.89 13.80 23.52
CA GLY A 73 7.18 12.87 24.41
C GLY A 73 5.70 13.20 24.61
N GLN A 74 5.15 14.16 23.85
CA GLN A 74 3.75 14.53 23.95
C GLN A 74 2.86 13.60 23.10
N PRO A 75 1.66 13.25 23.58
CA PRO A 75 0.70 12.46 22.81
C PRO A 75 0.37 13.19 21.50
N THR A 76 0.48 12.45 20.40
CA THR A 76 0.32 13.01 19.06
C THR A 76 -0.32 12.00 18.10
N ASN A 77 -1.22 12.49 17.26
CA ASN A 77 -1.83 11.73 16.16
C ASN A 77 -1.62 12.45 14.81
N ILE A 78 -0.70 11.91 14.01
CA ILE A 78 -0.32 12.37 12.67
C ILE A 78 -1.24 11.72 11.62
N LYS A 79 -2.28 12.47 11.23
CA LYS A 79 -3.22 12.10 10.16
C LYS A 79 -2.85 12.64 8.78
N SER A 80 -2.07 13.72 8.74
CA SER A 80 -1.66 14.40 7.49
C SER A 80 -0.71 13.57 6.63
N ALA A 81 0.05 12.66 7.25
CA ALA A 81 1.06 11.84 6.57
C ALA A 81 0.74 10.34 6.69
N GLY A 82 0.10 9.84 5.64
CA GLY A 82 -0.20 8.42 5.45
C GLY A 82 -1.42 7.92 6.24
N SER A 83 -2.03 6.85 5.73
CA SER A 83 -3.14 6.17 6.40
C SER A 83 -2.63 5.28 7.54
N ALA A 84 -3.37 5.27 8.66
CA ALA A 84 -3.07 4.38 9.77
C ALA A 84 -3.32 2.91 9.37
N PRO A 85 -2.55 1.94 9.89
CA PRO A 85 -2.82 0.53 9.70
C PRO A 85 -4.20 0.13 10.26
N PHE A 86 -4.81 -0.91 9.70
CA PHE A 86 -6.20 -1.28 10.05
C PHE A 86 -6.42 -1.73 11.51
N TRP A 87 -5.36 -2.11 12.23
CA TRP A 87 -5.42 -2.53 13.64
C TRP A 87 -5.24 -1.36 14.62
N ILE A 88 -5.15 -0.15 14.09
CA ILE A 88 -4.90 1.08 14.81
C ILE A 88 -6.10 2.00 14.67
N ASP A 89 -6.56 2.57 15.78
CA ASP A 89 -7.59 3.60 15.80
C ASP A 89 -6.95 5.00 15.85
N ALA A 90 -7.11 5.73 14.75
CA ALA A 90 -6.64 7.10 14.58
C ALA A 90 -7.78 8.12 14.48
N ILE A 91 -9.00 7.79 14.95
CA ILE A 91 -10.17 8.68 14.89
C ILE A 91 -9.98 9.91 15.80
N GLY A 92 -9.34 9.74 16.95
CA GLY A 92 -9.13 10.80 17.96
C GLY A 92 -8.38 12.06 17.47
N PRO A 93 -8.39 13.16 18.23
CA PRO A 93 -7.76 14.43 17.83
C PRO A 93 -6.24 14.30 17.67
N ASN A 94 -5.62 15.26 16.98
CA ASN A 94 -4.16 15.27 16.75
C ASN A 94 -3.32 15.37 18.03
N THR A 95 -3.95 15.74 19.16
CA THR A 95 -3.35 15.93 20.48
C THR A 95 -3.38 14.67 21.35
N GLU A 96 -4.09 13.63 20.94
CA GLU A 96 -4.16 12.36 21.66
C GLU A 96 -3.20 11.33 21.06
N ALA A 97 -2.73 10.41 21.91
CA ALA A 97 -1.97 9.26 21.45
C ALA A 97 -2.88 8.31 20.67
N VAL A 98 -2.29 7.63 19.71
CA VAL A 98 -2.98 6.66 18.87
C VAL A 98 -3.37 5.43 19.70
N LYS A 99 -4.62 4.96 19.55
CA LYS A 99 -5.19 3.87 20.35
C LYS A 99 -5.24 2.56 19.56
N PRO A 100 -5.21 1.39 20.23
CA PRO A 100 -5.43 0.12 19.55
C PRO A 100 -6.88 0.02 19.10
N HIS A 101 -7.12 -0.48 17.89
CA HIS A 101 -8.49 -0.64 17.38
C HIS A 101 -9.24 -1.71 18.17
N PRO A 102 -10.43 -1.44 18.75
CA PRO A 102 -11.09 -2.34 19.71
C PRO A 102 -11.34 -3.76 19.16
N ILE A 103 -11.66 -3.85 17.87
CA ILE A 103 -11.96 -5.12 17.20
C ILE A 103 -10.73 -5.68 16.45
N HIS A 104 -10.21 -4.94 15.47
CA HIS A 104 -9.14 -5.44 14.59
C HIS A 104 -7.77 -5.64 15.27
N PHE A 105 -7.51 -5.04 16.43
CA PHE A 105 -6.26 -5.27 17.16
C PHE A 105 -6.13 -6.73 17.64
N LYS A 106 -7.26 -7.36 18.01
CA LYS A 106 -7.30 -8.80 18.34
C LYS A 106 -6.93 -9.66 17.14
N ALA A 107 -7.49 -9.33 15.97
CA ALA A 107 -7.18 -10.03 14.71
C ALA A 107 -5.69 -9.90 14.34
N ALA A 108 -5.09 -8.72 14.54
CA ALA A 108 -3.67 -8.52 14.28
C ALA A 108 -2.77 -9.34 15.21
N LYS A 109 -3.07 -9.36 16.52
CA LYS A 109 -2.34 -10.21 17.50
C LYS A 109 -2.41 -11.68 17.12
N GLU A 110 -3.60 -12.17 16.80
CA GLU A 110 -3.79 -13.57 16.43
C GLU A 110 -3.10 -13.92 15.11
N ALA A 111 -3.19 -13.03 14.11
CA ALA A 111 -2.47 -13.21 12.85
C ALA A 111 -0.95 -13.27 13.06
N VAL A 112 -0.38 -12.42 13.93
CA VAL A 112 1.05 -12.47 14.27
C VAL A 112 1.40 -13.78 14.96
N ARG A 113 0.60 -14.24 15.93
CA ARG A 113 0.79 -15.54 16.60
C ARG A 113 0.85 -16.70 15.61
N LEU A 114 -0.10 -16.75 14.66
CA LEU A 114 -0.15 -17.78 13.63
C LEU A 114 1.04 -17.70 12.67
N LEU A 115 1.43 -16.49 12.24
CA LEU A 115 2.61 -16.29 11.39
C LEU A 115 3.90 -16.76 12.09
N LEU A 116 4.05 -16.49 13.38
CA LEU A 116 5.19 -16.95 14.19
C LEU A 116 5.23 -18.47 14.34
N SER A 117 4.08 -19.14 14.40
CA SER A 117 3.99 -20.61 14.37
C SER A 117 4.29 -21.23 12.99
N GLY A 118 4.67 -20.42 12.00
CA GLY A 118 5.08 -20.89 10.67
C GLY A 118 3.94 -20.99 9.66
N TRP A 119 2.75 -20.46 9.96
CA TRP A 119 1.64 -20.47 9.00
C TRP A 119 1.91 -19.49 7.85
N GLY A 120 1.61 -19.92 6.62
CA GLY A 120 1.69 -19.05 5.45
C GLY A 120 0.57 -18.02 5.40
N ASN A 121 0.81 -16.88 4.73
CA ASN A 121 -0.16 -15.77 4.62
C ASN A 121 -1.54 -16.24 4.11
N TYR A 122 -1.59 -17.20 3.19
CA TYR A 122 -2.84 -17.78 2.68
C TYR A 122 -3.62 -18.51 3.78
N ARG A 123 -2.94 -19.36 4.56
CA ARG A 123 -3.55 -20.13 5.64
C ARG A 123 -4.08 -19.23 6.75
N VAL A 124 -3.33 -18.19 7.10
CA VAL A 124 -3.76 -17.17 8.08
C VAL A 124 -4.99 -16.41 7.56
N THR A 125 -5.01 -16.05 6.28
CA THR A 125 -6.15 -15.36 5.68
C THR A 125 -7.41 -16.23 5.71
N ASN A 126 -7.31 -17.52 5.37
CA ASN A 126 -8.44 -18.43 5.43
C ASN A 126 -8.94 -18.61 6.86
N TYR A 127 -8.04 -18.79 7.83
CA TYR A 127 -8.41 -18.90 9.24
C TYR A 127 -9.16 -17.67 9.75
N LEU A 128 -8.70 -16.46 9.42
CA LEU A 128 -9.38 -15.22 9.80
C LEU A 128 -10.76 -15.08 9.13
N ASN A 129 -10.92 -15.59 7.91
CA ASN A 129 -12.20 -15.60 7.20
C ASN A 129 -13.17 -16.66 7.74
N GLU A 130 -12.66 -17.84 8.13
CA GLU A 130 -13.45 -18.92 8.77
C GLU A 130 -13.96 -18.49 10.16
N ASN A 131 -13.22 -17.62 10.84
CA ASN A 131 -13.56 -17.07 12.15
C ASN A 131 -14.02 -15.60 12.07
N SER A 132 -14.79 -15.26 11.04
CA SER A 132 -15.23 -13.87 10.78
C SER A 132 -16.07 -13.26 11.91
N ASP A 133 -16.76 -14.09 12.70
CA ASP A 133 -17.56 -13.66 13.85
C ASP A 133 -16.69 -13.05 14.96
N ILE A 134 -15.48 -13.58 15.12
CA ILE A 134 -14.50 -13.13 16.12
C ILE A 134 -13.57 -12.06 15.51
N TYR A 135 -13.20 -12.24 14.24
CA TYR A 135 -12.22 -11.41 13.53
C TYR A 135 -12.82 -10.80 12.27
N PRO A 136 -13.73 -9.82 12.40
CA PRO A 136 -14.33 -9.19 11.23
C PRO A 136 -13.24 -8.43 10.45
N PRO A 137 -13.27 -8.52 9.11
CA PRO A 137 -12.34 -7.79 8.26
C PRO A 137 -12.61 -6.28 8.28
N PRO A 138 -11.57 -5.44 8.13
CA PRO A 138 -11.76 -3.99 8.06
C PRO A 138 -12.59 -3.62 6.83
N PRO A 139 -13.43 -2.57 6.90
CA PRO A 139 -14.25 -2.15 5.77
C PRO A 139 -13.36 -1.83 4.57
N GLY A 140 -13.64 -2.47 3.43
CA GLY A 140 -12.96 -2.19 2.18
C GLY A 140 -13.25 -0.76 1.69
N LYS A 141 -12.38 -0.22 0.83
CA LYS A 141 -12.70 1.02 0.11
C LYS A 141 -13.97 0.78 -0.70
N LYS A 142 -15.03 1.56 -0.44
CA LYS A 142 -16.27 1.57 -1.24
C LYS A 142 -15.87 1.87 -2.68
N THR A 143 -15.80 0.84 -3.51
CA THR A 143 -15.61 1.01 -4.96
C THR A 143 -16.99 1.21 -5.55
N GLN A 144 -17.15 2.09 -6.54
CA GLN A 144 -18.48 2.41 -7.09
C GLN A 144 -19.21 1.19 -7.68
N ASN A 145 -18.51 0.08 -7.95
CA ASN A 145 -19.10 -1.20 -8.34
C ASN A 145 -19.27 -2.14 -7.13
N GLU A 146 -20.54 -2.21 -6.69
CA GLU A 146 -21.29 -3.34 -6.10
C GLU A 146 -20.63 -4.30 -5.08
N LYS A 147 -21.35 -4.46 -3.95
CA LYS A 147 -21.59 -5.70 -3.17
C LYS A 147 -20.45 -6.73 -3.05
N LYS A 148 -19.19 -6.31 -2.95
CA LYS A 148 -18.13 -7.24 -2.55
C LYS A 148 -18.25 -7.54 -1.06
N GLU A 149 -18.48 -8.81 -0.74
CA GLU A 149 -18.34 -9.33 0.61
C GLU A 149 -17.00 -8.89 1.19
N VAL A 150 -17.06 -8.24 2.35
CA VAL A 150 -15.86 -7.79 3.05
C VAL A 150 -15.18 -9.03 3.60
N ARG A 151 -13.98 -9.33 3.09
CA ARG A 151 -13.18 -10.49 3.51
C ARG A 151 -11.72 -10.11 3.69
N TRP A 152 -11.02 -10.87 4.53
CA TRP A 152 -9.57 -10.80 4.61
C TRP A 152 -8.96 -11.21 3.27
N THR A 153 -7.98 -10.44 2.82
CA THR A 153 -7.24 -10.72 1.60
C THR A 153 -5.78 -10.98 1.92
N VAL A 154 -5.17 -11.91 1.19
CA VAL A 154 -3.75 -12.28 1.36
C VAL A 154 -2.82 -11.05 1.25
N PRO A 155 -3.03 -10.10 0.33
CA PRO A 155 -2.22 -8.89 0.27
C PRO A 155 -2.28 -8.04 1.55
N ASN A 156 -3.42 -7.99 2.25
CA ASN A 156 -3.53 -7.23 3.50
C ASN A 156 -2.67 -7.85 4.61
N ILE A 157 -2.70 -9.18 4.76
CA ILE A 157 -1.87 -9.90 5.73
C ILE A 157 -0.37 -9.79 5.36
N LYS A 158 -0.05 -9.88 4.06
CA LYS A 158 1.33 -9.67 3.57
C LYS A 158 1.83 -8.25 3.88
N LYS A 159 1.01 -7.23 3.65
CA LYS A 159 1.35 -5.83 3.98
C LYS A 159 1.50 -5.63 5.49
N MET A 160 0.60 -6.19 6.29
CA MET A 160 0.69 -6.15 7.76
C MET A 160 2.02 -6.71 8.24
N ARG A 161 2.38 -7.91 7.77
CA ARG A 161 3.62 -8.61 8.13
C ARG A 161 4.89 -7.77 7.89
N LEU A 162 4.90 -6.96 6.83
CA LEU A 162 6.06 -6.14 6.46
C LEU A 162 6.07 -4.79 7.18
N ASN A 163 4.98 -4.41 7.84
CA ASN A 163 4.82 -3.08 8.40
C ASN A 163 5.52 -2.97 9.76
N ARG A 164 6.44 -2.01 9.90
CA ARG A 164 7.15 -1.69 11.15
C ARG A 164 6.21 -1.17 12.25
N ALA A 165 4.99 -0.75 11.90
CA ALA A 165 3.95 -0.42 12.86
C ALA A 165 3.56 -1.59 13.78
N LEU A 166 3.90 -2.84 13.44
CA LEU A 166 3.74 -3.98 14.36
C LEU A 166 4.61 -3.85 15.62
N MET A 167 5.80 -3.24 15.50
CA MET A 167 6.71 -2.94 16.61
C MET A 167 6.41 -1.60 17.29
N GLY A 168 5.39 -0.88 16.85
CA GLY A 168 5.08 0.46 17.36
C GLY A 168 5.76 1.61 16.61
N GLU A 169 6.49 1.35 15.52
CA GLU A 169 7.21 2.38 14.78
C GLU A 169 6.39 2.98 13.64
N LYS A 170 6.39 4.31 13.50
CA LYS A 170 5.83 5.02 12.33
C LYS A 170 6.97 5.60 11.49
N VAL A 171 7.05 5.16 10.22
CA VAL A 171 8.01 5.69 9.25
C VAL A 171 7.29 6.71 8.35
N LEU A 172 7.83 7.92 8.28
CA LEU A 172 7.32 9.01 7.46
C LEU A 172 8.42 9.52 6.55
N THR A 173 8.15 9.64 5.25
CA THR A 173 9.06 10.29 4.31
C THR A 173 8.51 11.67 3.97
N LEU A 174 9.26 12.70 4.33
CA LEU A 174 8.93 14.11 4.17
C LEU A 174 10.08 14.79 3.44
N ASN A 175 9.83 15.37 2.26
CA ASN A 175 10.86 16.00 1.41
C ASN A 175 12.14 15.15 1.26
N ASN A 176 11.98 13.86 0.96
CA ASN A 176 13.08 12.89 0.82
C ASN A 176 13.87 12.59 2.11
N VAL A 177 13.45 13.13 3.26
CA VAL A 177 13.98 12.79 4.58
C VAL A 177 13.04 11.78 5.24
N THR A 178 13.59 10.65 5.66
CA THR A 178 12.83 9.62 6.37
C THR A 178 12.94 9.84 7.88
N HIS A 179 11.81 10.10 8.52
CA HIS A 179 11.67 10.19 9.97
C HIS A 179 11.13 8.89 10.53
N HIS A 180 11.88 8.31 11.47
CA HIS A 180 11.49 7.16 12.26
C HIS A 180 10.93 7.64 13.60
N LEU A 181 9.66 7.33 13.87
CA LEU A 181 9.01 7.62 15.14
C LEU A 181 8.84 6.32 15.91
N GLU A 182 9.73 6.09 16.86
CA GLU A 182 9.66 4.95 17.78
C GLU A 182 8.53 5.13 18.79
N ASN A 183 7.99 4.02 19.29
CA ASN A 183 6.93 3.97 20.30
C ASN A 183 5.71 4.86 19.99
N TYR A 184 5.41 5.03 18.70
CA TYR A 184 4.31 5.87 18.21
C TYR A 184 2.98 5.10 18.20
N PHE A 185 3.00 3.85 17.73
CA PHE A 185 1.82 2.98 17.72
C PHE A 185 1.84 2.02 18.91
N PRO A 186 0.67 1.58 19.41
CA PRO A 186 0.57 0.43 20.29
C PRO A 186 1.23 -0.81 19.65
N PRO A 187 2.29 -1.37 20.25
CA PRO A 187 2.99 -2.51 19.66
C PRO A 187 2.11 -3.77 19.72
N VAL A 188 2.10 -4.52 18.62
CA VAL A 188 1.45 -5.84 18.52
C VAL A 188 2.45 -6.94 18.87
N CYS A 189 3.72 -6.75 18.52
CA CYS A 189 4.82 -7.66 18.81
C CYS A 189 6.09 -6.91 19.22
N THR A 190 6.99 -7.65 19.85
CA THR A 190 8.33 -7.17 20.21
C THR A 190 9.24 -7.07 18.97
N PRO A 191 10.32 -6.26 19.02
CA PRO A 191 11.29 -6.20 17.94
C PRO A 191 11.91 -7.56 17.59
N ALA A 192 12.15 -8.40 18.61
CA ALA A 192 12.66 -9.75 18.43
C ALA A 192 11.67 -10.65 17.69
N GLU A 193 10.38 -10.60 18.03
CA GLU A 193 9.32 -11.33 17.31
C GLU A 193 9.16 -10.84 15.88
N PHE A 194 9.27 -9.54 15.65
CA PHE A 194 9.22 -8.98 14.30
C PHE A 194 10.38 -9.48 13.43
N ALA A 195 11.60 -9.51 13.97
CA ALA A 195 12.76 -10.09 13.28
C ALA A 195 12.51 -11.56 12.93
N ARG A 196 12.05 -12.38 13.90
CA ARG A 196 11.67 -13.78 13.65
C ARG A 196 10.59 -13.91 12.57
N LEU A 197 9.62 -13.00 12.56
CA LEU A 197 8.55 -12.99 11.57
C LEU A 197 9.06 -12.62 10.16
N GLN A 198 10.13 -11.84 10.03
CA GLN A 198 10.83 -11.65 8.76
C GLN A 198 11.66 -12.88 8.36
N ASP A 199 12.32 -13.54 9.31
CA ASP A 199 13.10 -14.75 9.05
C ASP A 199 12.22 -15.93 8.60
N VAL A 200 11.07 -16.11 9.25
CA VAL A 200 10.05 -17.07 8.78
C VAL A 200 9.56 -16.69 7.38
N ALA A 201 9.69 -15.43 6.94
CA ALA A 201 9.23 -14.97 5.63
C ALA A 201 10.22 -15.36 4.56
N SER A 202 11.50 -15.06 4.81
CA SER A 202 12.60 -15.40 3.92
C SER A 202 12.73 -16.92 3.80
N ASN A 203 12.65 -17.66 4.91
CA ASN A 203 12.74 -19.13 4.90
C ASN A 203 11.56 -19.82 4.20
N ASN A 204 10.38 -19.19 4.20
CA ASN A 204 9.22 -19.71 3.46
C ASN A 204 9.26 -19.37 1.97
N LYS A 205 10.24 -18.57 1.49
CA LYS A 205 10.42 -18.38 0.04
C LYS A 205 10.96 -19.67 -0.55
N MET A 206 10.15 -20.32 -1.37
CA MET A 206 10.64 -21.39 -2.23
C MET A 206 11.66 -20.78 -3.20
N PRO A 207 12.91 -21.27 -3.28
CA PRO A 207 13.85 -20.78 -4.26
C PRO A 207 13.29 -21.06 -5.66
N GLN A 208 12.95 -20.01 -6.40
CA GLN A 208 12.68 -20.12 -7.82
C GLN A 208 14.02 -19.93 -8.53
N GLY A 209 14.51 -20.99 -9.20
CA GLY A 209 15.69 -20.89 -10.05
C GLY A 209 15.45 -19.86 -11.16
N ASP A 210 16.53 -19.20 -11.57
CA ASP A 210 16.55 -18.06 -12.50
C ASP A 210 16.02 -18.41 -13.92
N GLN A 211 15.89 -19.70 -14.22
CA GLN A 211 15.28 -20.19 -15.45
C GLN A 211 14.31 -21.34 -15.17
N LYS A 212 13.05 -21.19 -15.61
CA LYS A 212 12.12 -22.31 -15.76
C LYS A 212 12.56 -23.17 -16.95
N LYS A 213 13.65 -23.94 -16.79
CA LYS A 213 14.15 -24.84 -17.84
C LYS A 213 13.21 -26.02 -18.14
N VAL A 214 12.19 -26.25 -17.32
CA VAL A 214 11.26 -27.38 -17.48
C VAL A 214 9.83 -26.86 -17.45
N ILE A 215 9.18 -26.81 -18.61
CA ILE A 215 7.73 -26.68 -18.71
C ILE A 215 7.19 -28.10 -18.57
N THR A 216 6.54 -28.40 -17.45
CA THR A 216 5.89 -29.70 -17.30
C THR A 216 4.54 -29.69 -18.00
N LEU A 217 4.45 -30.42 -19.12
CA LEU A 217 3.29 -30.48 -20.02
C LEU A 217 1.96 -30.57 -19.27
N LEU A 218 1.86 -31.50 -18.31
CA LEU A 218 0.60 -31.79 -17.60
C LEU A 218 0.17 -30.69 -16.60
N SER A 219 1.12 -30.04 -15.93
CA SER A 219 0.81 -28.89 -15.05
C SER A 219 0.58 -27.61 -15.85
N GLY A 220 1.28 -27.43 -16.97
CA GLY A 220 1.12 -26.29 -17.87
C GLY A 220 -0.23 -26.27 -18.57
N MET A 221 -0.78 -27.46 -18.88
CA MET A 221 -2.11 -27.63 -19.47
C MET A 221 -3.26 -27.60 -18.45
N GLY A 222 -2.97 -27.50 -17.14
CA GLY A 222 -4.00 -27.41 -16.09
C GLY A 222 -4.77 -28.71 -15.81
N ILE A 223 -4.33 -29.84 -16.36
CA ILE A 223 -4.96 -31.17 -16.23
C ILE A 223 -4.67 -31.76 -14.84
N LEU A 224 -3.47 -31.51 -14.31
CA LEU A 224 -3.01 -32.10 -13.05
C LEU A 224 -3.57 -31.33 -11.84
N ARG A 225 -4.62 -31.89 -11.21
CA ARG A 225 -5.26 -31.34 -10.00
C ARG A 225 -5.20 -32.35 -8.84
N CYS A 226 -5.05 -31.82 -7.62
CA CYS A 226 -5.04 -32.64 -6.42
C CYS A 226 -6.44 -33.18 -6.13
N ALA A 227 -6.59 -34.50 -5.97
CA ALA A 227 -7.86 -35.13 -5.65
C ALA A 227 -8.45 -34.66 -4.29
N HIS A 228 -7.60 -34.28 -3.34
CA HIS A 228 -8.04 -33.92 -1.98
C HIS A 228 -8.47 -32.45 -1.84
N CYS A 229 -7.84 -31.51 -2.56
CA CYS A 229 -8.12 -30.08 -2.41
C CYS A 229 -8.51 -29.36 -3.71
N GLY A 230 -8.56 -30.10 -4.83
CA GLY A 230 -8.86 -29.56 -6.16
C GLY A 230 -7.84 -28.54 -6.71
N GLY A 231 -6.76 -28.27 -5.97
CA GLY A 231 -5.75 -27.29 -6.35
C GLY A 231 -4.87 -27.78 -7.51
N SER A 232 -4.46 -26.87 -8.38
CA SER A 232 -3.45 -27.14 -9.42
C SER A 232 -2.18 -27.70 -8.81
N MET A 233 -1.67 -28.79 -9.37
CA MET A 233 -0.43 -29.43 -8.93
C MET A 233 0.74 -28.89 -9.73
N THR A 234 1.81 -28.53 -9.03
CA THR A 234 3.09 -28.12 -9.62
C THR A 234 4.09 -29.25 -9.42
N SER A 235 4.83 -29.56 -10.47
CA SER A 235 5.90 -30.55 -10.40
C SER A 235 7.24 -29.87 -10.12
N PHE A 236 8.11 -30.60 -9.42
CA PHE A 236 9.49 -30.20 -9.14
C PHE A 236 10.36 -31.46 -9.14
N SER A 237 11.64 -31.31 -9.49
CA SER A 237 12.59 -32.43 -9.45
C SER A 237 13.28 -32.47 -8.09
N LYS A 238 13.27 -33.63 -7.43
CA LYS A 238 14.05 -33.90 -6.21
C LYS A 238 14.85 -35.18 -6.42
N GLN A 239 16.18 -35.10 -6.33
CA GLN A 239 17.11 -36.23 -6.53
C GLN A 239 16.85 -37.00 -7.86
N GLY A 240 16.62 -36.26 -8.95
CA GLY A 240 16.38 -36.86 -10.28
C GLY A 240 14.99 -37.47 -10.48
N LYS A 241 14.12 -37.47 -9.45
CA LYS A 241 12.71 -37.89 -9.57
C LYS A 241 11.79 -36.68 -9.62
N ILE A 242 10.86 -36.68 -10.57
CA ILE A 242 9.81 -35.66 -10.67
C ILE A 242 8.77 -35.96 -9.59
N GLN A 243 8.59 -35.04 -8.66
CA GLN A 243 7.55 -35.07 -7.64
C GLN A 243 6.52 -33.98 -7.93
N CYS A 244 5.26 -34.24 -7.63
CA CYS A 244 4.18 -33.26 -7.79
C CYS A 244 3.64 -32.87 -6.42
N ALA A 245 3.56 -31.57 -6.14
CA ALA A 245 2.96 -31.05 -4.92
C ALA A 245 1.95 -29.94 -5.26
N THR A 246 1.02 -29.73 -4.34
CA THR A 246 0.11 -28.58 -4.39
C THR A 246 0.46 -27.62 -3.26
N SER A 247 0.37 -26.31 -3.51
CA SER A 247 0.60 -25.29 -2.48
C SER A 247 -0.43 -25.31 -1.36
N LYS A 248 -1.55 -26.03 -1.54
CA LYS A 248 -2.66 -26.11 -0.59
C LYS A 248 -2.62 -27.34 0.32
N CYS A 249 -1.93 -28.41 -0.06
CA CYS A 249 -1.83 -29.66 0.72
C CYS A 249 -0.40 -30.20 0.70
N ARG A 250 0.15 -30.48 1.88
CA ARG A 250 1.41 -31.22 2.02
C ARG A 250 1.04 -32.70 2.11
N ILE A 251 1.29 -33.46 1.05
CA ILE A 251 1.21 -34.93 1.11
C ILE A 251 2.35 -35.35 2.06
N ARG A 252 2.00 -35.98 3.18
CA ARG A 252 2.96 -36.64 4.07
C ARG A 252 3.34 -37.98 3.48
#